data_AF-A0A9Q3KJJ3-F1
#
_entry.id   AF-A0A9Q3KJJ3-F1
#
_cell.length_a   1.000
_cell.length_b   1.000
_cell.length_c   1.000
_cell.angle_alpha   90.00
_cell.angle_beta   90.00
_cell.angle_gamma   90.00
#
_symmetry.space_group_name_H-M   'P 1'
#
loop_
_entity.id
_entity.type
_entity.pdbx_description
1 polymer ?
#
loop_
_entity_poly.entity_id
_entity_poly.type
_entity_poly.pdbx_seq_one_letter_code
_entity_poly.pdbx_strand_id
1 'polypeptide(L)'
;MSTGLASIGPIMILCLNLPPSEALKRENVYVSAIIPGPKEPAALQLNELIMPLIKDLKELWQGYHFSPTSTGPSGSFIHVSILMAFADVVAIRKLTGFVSHPGSHFCNFCTIHKAQIEEIGLQFHYTRL
;
A
#
# COMPACT_ATOMS: atom_id res chain seq x y z
N MET A 1 29.47 -8.37 -20.00
CA MET A 1 28.28 -8.24 -19.11
C MET A 1 27.58 -6.95 -19.49
N SER A 2 26.48 -7.03 -20.23
CA SER A 2 25.66 -5.85 -20.52
C SER A 2 25.02 -5.39 -19.22
N THR A 3 25.23 -4.13 -18.85
CA THR A 3 24.54 -3.46 -17.74
C THR A 3 23.09 -3.21 -18.17
N GLY A 4 22.27 -4.26 -18.12
CA GLY A 4 20.83 -4.13 -18.26
C GLY A 4 20.28 -3.35 -17.06
N LEU A 5 19.47 -2.31 -17.31
CA LEU A 5 18.72 -1.61 -16.27
C LEU A 5 17.83 -2.63 -15.53
N ALA A 6 18.16 -2.90 -14.27
CA ALA A 6 17.34 -3.72 -13.40
C ALA A 6 16.16 -2.89 -12.88
N SER A 7 14.94 -3.40 -13.02
CA SER A 7 13.74 -2.82 -12.42
C SER A 7 13.40 -3.59 -11.14
N ILE A 8 13.08 -2.87 -10.08
CA ILE A 8 12.69 -3.42 -8.77
C ILE A 8 11.50 -2.64 -8.23
N GLY A 9 10.54 -3.34 -7.62
CA GLY A 9 9.38 -2.74 -6.96
C GLY A 9 9.37 -3.04 -5.47
N PRO A 10 9.89 -2.16 -4.59
CA PRO A 10 9.84 -2.41 -3.16
C PRO A 10 8.43 -2.16 -2.59
N ILE A 11 8.01 -3.02 -1.67
CA ILE A 11 6.86 -2.77 -0.80
C ILE A 11 7.41 -2.20 0.49
N MET A 12 7.08 -0.94 0.78
CA MET A 12 7.62 -0.16 1.88
C MET A 12 6.53 0.20 2.87
N ILE A 13 6.87 0.19 4.16
CA ILE A 13 6.01 0.58 5.27
C ILE A 13 6.64 1.77 5.96
N LEU A 14 5.82 2.79 6.20
CA LEU A 14 6.19 4.01 6.91
C LEU A 14 5.54 4.02 8.28
N CYS A 15 6.31 4.33 9.32
CA CYS A 15 5.78 4.54 10.65
C CYS A 15 5.19 5.95 10.76
N LEU A 16 3.86 6.05 10.79
CA LEU A 16 3.15 7.34 10.85
C LEU A 16 3.19 8.00 12.23
N ASN A 17 3.74 7.33 13.24
CA ASN A 17 3.98 7.92 14.56
C ASN A 17 5.19 8.88 14.55
N LEU A 18 6.03 8.81 13.51
CA LEU A 18 7.13 9.74 13.29
C LEU A 18 6.63 10.96 12.50
N PRO A 19 7.22 12.16 12.72
CA PRO A 19 6.93 13.31 11.89
C PRO A 19 7.33 13.04 10.42
N PRO A 20 6.66 13.67 9.43
CA PRO A 20 6.88 13.36 8.01
C PRO A 20 8.34 13.48 7.54
N SER A 21 9.10 14.43 8.11
CA SER A 21 10.52 14.63 7.82
C SER A 21 11.41 13.47 8.27
N GLU A 22 10.96 12.68 9.25
CA GLU A 22 11.66 11.52 9.79
C GLU A 22 11.15 10.22 9.17
N ALA A 23 9.84 10.08 8.98
CA ALA A 23 9.22 8.85 8.48
C ALA A 23 9.73 8.42 7.08
N LEU A 24 10.15 9.39 6.26
CA LEU A 24 10.64 9.16 4.89
C LEU A 24 12.17 8.97 4.81
N LYS A 25 12.89 9.08 5.94
CA LYS A 25 14.33 8.81 5.96
C LYS A 25 14.60 7.34 5.76
N ARG A 26 15.68 7.01 5.06
CA ARG A 26 16.02 5.63 4.66
C ARG A 26 16.10 4.68 5.85
N GLU A 27 16.59 5.17 6.98
CA GLU A 27 16.71 4.46 8.26
C GLU A 27 15.35 4.15 8.95
N ASN A 28 14.28 4.86 8.58
CA ASN A 28 12.94 4.73 9.16
C ASN A 28 11.92 4.09 8.21
N VAL A 29 12.35 3.70 7.01
CA VAL A 29 11.51 2.99 6.02
C VAL A 29 11.75 1.49 6.15
N TYR A 30 10.69 0.73 6.40
CA TYR A 30 10.75 -0.72 6.46
C TYR A 30 10.40 -1.33 5.10
N VAL A 31 11.33 -2.06 4.49
CA VAL A 31 11.08 -2.80 3.24
C VAL A 31 10.56 -4.20 3.59
N SER A 32 9.27 -4.45 3.35
CA SER A 32 8.66 -5.74 3.68
C SER A 32 8.85 -6.80 2.59
N ALA A 33 8.97 -6.36 1.34
CA ALA A 33 9.11 -7.24 0.19
C ALA A 33 9.72 -6.52 -1.02
N ILE A 34 10.29 -7.29 -1.95
CA ILE A 34 10.86 -6.81 -3.20
C ILE A 34 10.22 -7.57 -4.35
N ILE A 35 9.56 -6.84 -5.25
CA ILE A 35 9.01 -7.36 -6.49
C ILE A 35 10.13 -7.35 -7.53
N PRO A 36 10.55 -8.52 -8.07
CA PRO A 36 11.55 -8.57 -9.11
C PRO A 36 10.97 -8.09 -10.44
N GLY A 37 11.70 -7.23 -11.14
CA GLY A 37 11.38 -6.85 -12.52
C GLY A 37 11.91 -7.85 -13.56
N PRO A 38 11.82 -7.52 -14.86
CA PRO A 38 11.35 -6.25 -15.41
C PRO A 38 9.84 -6.13 -15.52
N LYS A 39 9.11 -7.24 -15.39
CA LYS A 39 7.65 -7.28 -15.50
C LYS A 39 6.99 -7.24 -14.13
N GLU A 40 5.80 -6.67 -14.09
CA GLU A 40 4.94 -6.77 -12.92
C GLU A 40 4.55 -8.22 -12.60
N PRO A 41 4.38 -8.57 -11.32
CA PRO A 41 3.98 -9.91 -10.91
C PRO A 41 2.51 -10.17 -11.29
N ALA A 42 2.20 -11.44 -11.50
CA ALA A 42 0.81 -11.88 -11.52
C ALA A 42 0.17 -11.65 -10.14
N ALA A 43 -1.16 -11.49 -10.10
CA ALA A 43 -1.87 -11.23 -8.84
C ALA A 43 -1.61 -12.30 -7.77
N LEU A 44 -1.56 -13.57 -8.15
CA LEU A 44 -1.25 -14.67 -7.23
C LEU A 44 0.16 -14.57 -6.64
N GLN A 45 1.16 -14.25 -7.47
CA GLN A 45 2.54 -14.09 -7.04
C GLN A 45 2.70 -12.90 -6.09
N LEU A 46 1.99 -11.79 -6.36
CA LEU A 46 1.95 -10.65 -5.45
C LEU A 46 1.33 -11.05 -4.10
N ASN A 47 0.23 -11.81 -4.12
CA ASN A 47 -0.41 -12.29 -2.90
C ASN A 47 0.55 -13.16 -2.07
N GLU A 48 1.23 -14.12 -2.69
CA GLU A 48 2.24 -14.96 -2.01
C GLU A 48 3.35 -14.11 -1.37
N LEU A 49 3.77 -13.05 -2.05
CA LEU A 49 4.81 -12.14 -1.57
C LEU A 49 4.35 -11.31 -0.34
N ILE A 50 3.09 -10.86 -0.31
CA ILE A 50 2.55 -9.99 0.76
C ILE A 50 1.90 -10.76 1.91
N MET A 51 1.56 -12.04 1.73
CA MET A 51 0.89 -12.86 2.74
C MET A 51 1.60 -12.89 4.10
N PRO A 52 2.95 -13.01 4.19
CA PRO A 52 3.66 -12.92 5.46
C PRO A 52 3.42 -11.58 6.15
N LEU A 53 3.53 -10.47 5.41
CA LEU A 53 3.27 -9.14 5.93
C LEU A 53 1.82 -9.00 6.45
N ILE A 54 0.83 -9.48 5.69
CA ILE A 54 -0.57 -9.43 6.11
C ILE A 54 -0.78 -10.21 7.40
N LYS A 55 -0.11 -11.35 7.59
CA LYS A 55 -0.18 -12.14 8.81
C LYS A 55 0.37 -11.34 10.01
N ASP A 56 1.56 -10.78 9.87
CA ASP A 56 2.21 -10.00 10.94
C ASP A 56 1.34 -8.79 11.31
N LEU A 57 0.77 -8.09 10.33
CA LEU A 57 -0.11 -6.96 10.57
C LEU A 57 -1.43 -7.34 11.25
N LYS A 58 -1.97 -8.53 10.97
CA LYS A 58 -3.16 -9.05 11.67
C LYS A 58 -2.85 -9.35 13.14
N GLU A 59 -1.68 -9.90 13.43
CA GLU A 59 -1.23 -10.13 14.80
C GLU A 59 -1.05 -8.79 15.54
N LEU A 60 -0.35 -7.83 14.93
CA LEU A 60 -0.14 -6.50 15.50
C LEU A 60 -1.44 -5.69 15.65
N TRP A 61 -2.45 -5.94 14.83
CA TRP A 61 -3.78 -5.34 14.98
C TRP A 61 -4.48 -5.79 16.26
N GLN A 62 -4.35 -7.08 16.62
CA GLN A 62 -4.90 -7.62 17.88
C GLN A 62 -4.12 -7.13 19.10
N GLY A 63 -2.91 -6.62 18.89
CA GLY A 63 -2.03 -6.07 19.91
C GLY A 63 -0.86 -7.01 20.23
N TYR A 64 0.30 -6.43 20.48
CA TYR A 64 1.54 -7.18 20.71
C TYR A 64 2.33 -6.62 21.88
N HIS A 65 2.84 -7.51 22.75
CA HIS A 65 3.74 -7.17 23.85
C HIS A 65 5.20 -7.25 23.39
N PHE A 66 5.83 -6.09 23.24
CA PHE A 66 7.27 -5.98 23.05
C PHE A 66 8.00 -6.27 24.35
N SER A 67 9.10 -7.02 24.23
CA SER A 67 9.99 -7.29 25.35
C SER A 67 10.60 -6.00 25.90
N PRO A 68 11.02 -6.01 27.18
CA PRO A 68 11.76 -4.89 27.77
C PRO A 68 12.94 -4.44 26.91
N THR A 69 13.05 -3.13 26.72
CA THR A 69 14.20 -2.48 26.07
C THR A 69 14.94 -1.61 27.08
N SER A 70 16.15 -1.14 26.74
CA SER A 70 16.90 -0.22 27.60
C SER A 70 16.13 1.06 27.93
N THR A 71 15.22 1.50 27.05
CA THR A 71 14.38 2.69 27.22
C THR A 71 12.99 2.37 27.76
N GLY A 72 12.60 1.09 27.78
CA GLY A 72 11.30 0.60 28.24
C GLY A 72 11.46 -0.70 29.03
N PRO A 73 11.96 -0.65 30.28
CA PRO A 73 12.29 -1.85 31.07
C PRO A 73 11.08 -2.71 31.46
N SER A 74 9.86 -2.21 31.30
CA SER A 74 8.62 -2.98 31.50
C SER A 74 8.08 -3.60 30.20
N GLY A 75 8.77 -3.42 29.08
CA GLY A 75 8.23 -3.72 27.75
C GLY A 75 7.17 -2.70 27.35
N SER A 76 6.44 -2.98 26.27
CA SER A 76 5.36 -2.12 25.79
C SER A 76 4.30 -2.94 25.08
N PHE A 77 3.03 -2.62 25.31
CA PHE A 77 1.91 -3.18 24.56
C PHE A 77 1.47 -2.17 23.51
N ILE A 78 1.45 -2.57 22.23
CA ILE A 78 1.05 -1.68 21.14
C ILE A 78 0.06 -2.37 20.21
N HIS A 79 -0.71 -1.55 19.49
CA HIS A 79 -1.47 -1.96 18.31
C HIS A 79 -0.88 -1.28 17.08
N VAL A 80 -0.88 -1.98 15.95
CA VAL A 80 -0.49 -1.41 14.65
C VAL A 80 -1.67 -1.47 13.70
N SER A 81 -1.84 -0.42 12.91
CA SER A 81 -2.90 -0.29 11.92
C SER A 81 -2.35 0.29 10.62
N ILE A 82 -2.84 -0.18 9.48
CA ILE A 82 -2.57 0.47 8.19
C ILE A 82 -3.58 1.59 8.00
N LEU A 83 -3.11 2.82 7.85
CA LEU A 83 -3.96 3.96 7.51
C LEU A 83 -4.27 4.01 6.00
N MET A 84 -3.24 3.91 5.17
CA MET A 84 -3.39 3.99 3.72
C MET A 84 -2.24 3.31 2.98
N ALA A 85 -2.49 2.95 1.72
CA ALA A 85 -1.46 2.51 0.78
C ALA A 85 -1.41 3.48 -0.41
N PHE A 86 -0.20 3.82 -0.86
CA PHE A 86 0.06 4.72 -1.98
C PHE A 86 0.96 4.02 -3.00
N ALA A 87 0.57 4.05 -4.25
CA ALA A 87 1.34 3.57 -5.40
C ALA A 87 0.72 4.16 -6.68
N ASP A 88 1.29 3.87 -7.84
CA ASP A 88 0.58 4.11 -9.10
C ASP A 88 -0.73 3.31 -9.16
N VAL A 89 -1.61 3.67 -10.11
CA VAL A 89 -2.96 3.10 -10.22
C VAL A 89 -2.94 1.58 -10.45
N VAL A 90 -1.96 1.05 -11.17
CA VAL A 90 -1.88 -0.39 -11.48
C VAL A 90 -1.44 -1.16 -10.24
N ALA A 91 -0.37 -0.70 -9.60
CA ALA A 91 0.19 -1.31 -8.40
C ALA A 91 -0.81 -1.27 -7.22
N ILE A 92 -1.44 -0.12 -6.96
CA ILE A 92 -2.38 0.00 -5.85
C ILE A 92 -3.60 -0.92 -6.03
N ARG A 93 -4.14 -1.01 -7.25
CA ARG A 93 -5.29 -1.87 -7.56
C ARG A 93 -4.95 -3.35 -7.36
N LYS A 94 -3.77 -3.79 -7.82
CA LYS A 94 -3.29 -5.15 -7.58
C LYS A 94 -3.08 -5.43 -6.09
N LEU A 95 -2.44 -4.52 -5.37
CA LEU A 95 -2.15 -4.67 -3.94
C LEU A 95 -3.43 -4.77 -3.09
N THR A 96 -4.47 -4.02 -3.45
CA THR A 96 -5.73 -3.93 -2.71
C THR A 96 -6.81 -4.90 -3.20
N GLY A 97 -6.56 -5.62 -4.29
CA GLY A 97 -7.53 -6.54 -4.89
C GLY A 97 -8.65 -5.85 -5.67
N PHE A 98 -8.52 -4.57 -6.01
CA PHE A 98 -9.47 -3.89 -6.89
C PHE A 98 -9.24 -4.26 -8.36
N VAL A 99 -10.31 -4.15 -9.16
CA VAL A 99 -10.28 -4.41 -10.62
C VAL A 99 -9.23 -3.52 -11.28
N SER A 100 -8.45 -4.03 -12.24
CA SER A 100 -7.40 -3.27 -12.92
C SER A 100 -7.96 -2.18 -13.87
N HIS A 101 -7.08 -1.37 -14.48
CA HIS A 101 -7.43 -0.28 -15.42
C HIS A 101 -8.47 -0.62 -16.53
N PRO A 102 -8.46 -1.81 -17.16
CA PRO A 102 -9.49 -2.18 -18.15
C PRO A 102 -10.87 -2.48 -17.53
N GLY A 103 -11.00 -2.43 -16.21
CA GLY A 103 -12.26 -2.66 -15.50
C GLY A 103 -13.36 -1.67 -15.85
N SER A 104 -14.59 -2.10 -15.59
CA SER A 104 -15.79 -1.27 -15.69
C SER A 104 -15.84 -0.13 -14.68
N HIS A 105 -15.07 -0.20 -13.59
CA HIS A 105 -15.05 0.76 -12.50
C HIS A 105 -13.66 1.38 -12.33
N PHE A 106 -13.56 2.69 -12.58
CA PHE A 106 -12.29 3.42 -12.62
C PHE A 106 -11.91 4.07 -11.28
N CYS A 107 -12.78 4.04 -10.28
CA CYS A 107 -12.50 4.52 -8.92
C CYS A 107 -12.86 3.42 -7.91
N ASN A 108 -12.03 3.28 -6.87
CA ASN A 108 -12.14 2.22 -5.88
C ASN A 108 -13.25 2.48 -4.83
N PHE A 109 -13.79 3.69 -4.81
CA PHE A 109 -14.76 4.15 -3.82
C PHE A 109 -16.16 4.36 -4.40
N CYS A 110 -16.25 4.64 -5.69
CA CYS A 110 -17.54 4.91 -6.34
C CYS A 110 -18.04 3.69 -7.10
N THR A 111 -19.35 3.59 -7.26
CA THR A 111 -20.04 2.57 -8.06
C THR A 111 -20.28 3.03 -9.50
N ILE A 112 -19.62 4.09 -9.93
CA ILE A 112 -19.83 4.70 -11.24
C ILE A 112 -19.17 3.82 -12.30
N HIS A 113 -19.97 3.44 -13.30
CA HIS A 113 -19.49 2.69 -14.44
C HIS A 113 -18.73 3.60 -15.42
N LYS A 114 -17.68 3.08 -16.06
CA LYS A 114 -16.88 3.80 -17.06
C LYS A 114 -17.74 4.38 -18.18
N ALA A 115 -18.82 3.69 -18.57
CA ALA A 115 -19.76 4.17 -19.57
C ALA A 115 -20.53 5.44 -19.16
N GLN A 116 -20.57 5.76 -17.87
CA GLN A 116 -21.29 6.92 -17.31
C GLN A 116 -20.35 8.09 -17.00
N ILE A 117 -19.06 8.00 -17.33
CA ILE A 117 -18.07 9.05 -17.02
C ILE A 117 -18.45 10.39 -17.65
N GLU A 118 -18.97 10.37 -18.88
CA GLU A 118 -19.35 11.58 -19.61
C GLU A 118 -20.56 12.29 -18.97
N GLU A 119 -21.44 11.54 -18.30
CA GLU A 119 -22.64 12.08 -17.62
C GLU A 119 -22.29 12.82 -16.32
N ILE A 120 -21.17 12.47 -15.69
CA ILE A 120 -20.71 13.09 -14.43
C ILE A 120 -20.20 14.51 -14.67
N GLY A 121 -19.49 14.73 -15.78
CA GLY A 121 -18.94 16.05 -16.13
C GLY A 121 -20.03 17.11 -16.32
N LEU A 122 -21.23 16.70 -16.72
CA LEU A 122 -22.38 17.58 -16.90
C LEU A 122 -23.01 17.99 -15.55
N GLN A 123 -23.02 17.10 -14.55
CA GLN A 123 -23.56 17.38 -13.22
C GLN A 123 -22.68 18.38 -12.44
N PHE A 124 -21.35 18.30 -12.56
CA PHE A 124 -20.42 19.24 -11.91
C PHE A 124 -20.32 20.60 -12.62
N HIS A 125 -20.66 20.69 -13.90
CA HIS A 125 -20.78 21.99 -14.58
C HIS A 125 -22.07 22.74 -14.20
N TYR A 126 -23.12 22.04 -13.78
CA TYR A 126 -24.39 22.67 -13.39
C TYR A 126 -24.49 23.03 -11.89
N THR A 127 -23.59 22.50 -11.03
CA THR A 127 -23.56 22.80 -9.59
C THR A 127 -22.54 23.87 -9.16
N ARG A 128 -21.99 24.64 -10.11
CA ARG A 128 -21.38 25.95 -9.82
C ARG A 128 -22.46 27.05 -9.90
N LEU A 129 -23.31 27.11 -8.88
CA LEU A 129 -24.02 28.32 -8.45
C LEU A 129 -23.91 28.40 -6.92
#